data_AF-A0A7K4LNN3-F1
#
_entry.id   AF-A0A7K4LNN3-F1
#
_cell.length_a   1.000
_cell.length_b   1.000
_cell.length_c   1.000
_cell.angle_alpha   90.00
_cell.angle_beta   90.00
_cell.angle_gamma   90.00
#
_symmetry.space_group_name_H-M   'P 1'
#
loop_
_entity.id
_entity.type
_entity.pdbx_description
1 polymer ?
#
loop_
_entity_poly.entity_id
_entity_poly.type
_entity_poly.pdbx_seq_one_letter_code
_entity_poly.pdbx_strand_id
1 'polypeptide(L)'
;LDLSNCSLRSLPPELPQAAAAVVVDLTENPLGALPNASFLGFTRLQSLALPLSVECPGGSGAWERDTTLGSSRLCQGQRNPCNGSAEPAPLCPEPALCAPAGPGLSQCLCRPPFHGYKCLR
;
A
#
# COMPACT_ATOMS: atom_id res chain seq x y z
N LEU A 1 -12.75 6.92 -0.59
CA LEU A 1 -12.20 8.20 -0.12
C LEU A 1 -11.83 8.99 -1.36
N ASP A 2 -12.58 10.03 -1.64
CA ASP A 2 -12.33 10.89 -2.79
C ASP A 2 -11.62 12.15 -2.30
N LEU A 3 -10.41 12.37 -2.81
CA LEU A 3 -9.57 13.54 -2.58
C LEU A 3 -9.11 14.12 -3.93
N SER A 4 -9.86 13.86 -5.00
CA SER A 4 -9.58 14.40 -6.33
C SER A 4 -9.69 15.92 -6.33
N ASN A 5 -8.84 16.57 -7.14
CA ASN A 5 -8.86 18.02 -7.37
C ASN A 5 -8.87 18.89 -6.09
N CYS A 6 -8.16 18.44 -5.06
CA CYS A 6 -8.04 19.14 -3.77
C CYS A 6 -6.80 20.07 -3.72
N SER A 7 -6.12 20.27 -4.86
CA SER A 7 -4.87 21.05 -4.96
C SER A 7 -3.75 20.56 -4.04
N LEU A 8 -3.76 19.27 -3.69
CA LEU A 8 -2.79 18.63 -2.80
C LEU A 8 -1.41 18.55 -3.46
N ARG A 9 -0.39 19.08 -2.80
CA ARG A 9 1.03 18.95 -3.21
C ARG A 9 1.75 17.80 -2.51
N SER A 10 1.17 17.32 -1.42
CA SER A 10 1.62 16.16 -0.64
C SER A 10 0.39 15.48 -0.04
N LEU A 11 0.56 14.23 0.40
CA LEU A 11 -0.50 13.52 1.12
C LEU A 11 -0.73 14.16 2.50
N PRO A 12 -1.98 14.24 2.97
CA PRO A 12 -2.28 14.76 4.29
C PRO A 12 -1.73 13.82 5.38
N PRO A 13 -1.18 14.34 6.48
CA PRO A 13 -0.61 13.53 7.56
C PRO A 13 -1.66 12.62 8.23
N GLU A 14 -2.95 12.96 8.13
CA GLU A 14 -4.06 12.19 8.66
C GLU A 14 -4.51 11.05 7.74
N LEU A 15 -3.96 10.94 6.52
CA LEU A 15 -4.32 9.88 5.56
C LEU A 15 -4.32 8.46 6.18
N PRO A 16 -3.37 8.07 7.05
CA PRO A 16 -3.37 6.74 7.68
C PRO A 16 -4.64 6.42 8.49
N GLN A 17 -5.39 7.43 8.96
CA GLN A 17 -6.67 7.21 9.65
C GLN A 17 -7.72 6.58 8.72
N ALA A 18 -7.55 6.73 7.41
CA ALA A 18 -8.39 6.13 6.39
C ALA A 18 -7.86 4.76 5.90
N ALA A 19 -6.99 4.08 6.64
CA ALA A 19 -6.40 2.78 6.26
C ALA A 19 -7.42 1.67 5.92
N ALA A 20 -8.67 1.79 6.40
CA ALA A 20 -9.76 0.90 6.05
C ALA A 20 -10.37 1.16 4.66
N ALA A 21 -9.96 2.22 3.97
CA ALA A 21 -10.49 2.58 2.66
C ALA A 21 -10.15 1.51 1.61
N VAL A 22 -11.17 1.16 0.83
CA VAL A 22 -11.08 0.19 -0.27
C VAL A 22 -10.81 0.89 -1.60
N VAL A 23 -11.31 2.11 -1.75
CA VAL A 23 -11.13 2.95 -2.93
C VAL A 23 -10.61 4.31 -2.51
N VAL A 24 -9.54 4.77 -3.14
CA VAL A 24 -8.95 6.09 -2.94
C VAL A 24 -8.75 6.77 -4.29
N ASP A 25 -9.20 8.01 -4.41
CA ASP A 25 -8.99 8.85 -5.59
C ASP A 25 -8.17 10.09 -5.19
N LEU A 26 -7.02 10.27 -5.84
CA LEU A 26 -6.10 11.41 -5.67
C LEU A 26 -5.84 12.11 -7.01
N THR A 27 -6.63 11.82 -8.03
CA THR A 27 -6.49 12.40 -9.37
C THR A 27 -6.63 13.92 -9.34
N GLU A 28 -6.17 14.59 -10.40
CA GLU A 28 -6.24 16.05 -10.54
C GLU A 28 -5.53 16.85 -9.42
N ASN A 29 -4.63 16.23 -8.67
CA ASN A 29 -3.76 16.93 -7.73
C ASN A 29 -2.34 17.08 -8.28
N PRO A 30 -1.64 18.20 -8.00
CA PRO A 30 -0.24 18.40 -8.37
C PRO A 30 0.73 17.60 -7.47
N LEU A 31 0.49 16.29 -7.33
CA LEU A 31 1.31 15.40 -6.50
C LEU A 31 2.58 14.98 -7.27
N GLY A 32 3.70 15.02 -6.56
CA GLY A 32 4.95 14.41 -7.00
C GLY A 32 5.05 12.93 -6.60
N ALA A 33 6.26 12.38 -6.68
CA ALA A 33 6.55 11.03 -6.19
C ALA A 33 6.15 10.89 -4.70
N LEU A 34 5.49 9.78 -4.39
CA LEU A 34 5.03 9.47 -3.04
C LEU A 34 6.04 8.58 -2.33
N PRO A 35 6.35 8.83 -1.04
CA PRO A 35 7.15 7.90 -0.25
C PRO A 35 6.52 6.50 -0.22
N ASN A 36 7.34 5.44 -0.24
CA ASN A 36 6.83 4.05 -0.19
C ASN A 36 5.93 3.77 1.02
N ALA A 37 6.20 4.42 2.17
CA ALA A 37 5.44 4.26 3.40
C ALA A 37 4.11 5.04 3.43
N SER A 38 3.77 5.81 2.39
CA SER A 38 2.59 6.69 2.34
C SER A 38 1.26 5.97 2.59
N PHE A 39 1.20 4.70 2.20
CA PHE A 39 0.02 3.86 2.32
C PHE A 39 0.22 2.72 3.33
N LEU A 40 1.10 2.92 4.33
CA LEU A 40 1.22 2.01 5.46
C LEU A 40 -0.14 1.84 6.15
N GLY A 41 -0.53 0.59 6.40
CA GLY A 41 -1.81 0.21 7.00
C GLY A 41 -2.95 -0.01 5.99
N PHE A 42 -2.84 0.51 4.76
CA PHE A 42 -3.85 0.33 3.72
C PHE A 42 -3.77 -1.08 3.11
N THR A 43 -4.24 -2.07 3.86
CA THR A 43 -4.18 -3.50 3.51
C THR A 43 -5.41 -4.00 2.74
N ARG A 44 -6.37 -3.11 2.47
CA ARG A 44 -7.66 -3.42 1.83
C ARG A 44 -7.92 -2.62 0.56
N LEU A 45 -6.92 -1.93 0.02
CA LEU A 45 -7.08 -1.12 -1.18
C LEU A 45 -7.34 -2.02 -2.39
N GLN A 46 -8.49 -1.84 -3.03
CA GLN A 46 -8.80 -2.49 -4.30
C GLN A 46 -8.61 -1.56 -5.49
N SER A 47 -8.73 -0.24 -5.28
CA SER A 47 -8.58 0.75 -6.33
C SER A 47 -7.94 2.02 -5.79
N LEU A 48 -6.84 2.44 -6.42
CA LEU A 48 -6.14 3.68 -6.14
C LEU A 48 -5.94 4.43 -7.45
N ALA A 49 -6.60 5.58 -7.58
CA ALA A 49 -6.43 6.48 -8.72
C ALA A 49 -5.46 7.61 -8.34
N LEU A 50 -4.46 7.84 -9.18
CA LEU A 50 -3.35 8.77 -8.96
C LEU A 50 -3.17 9.68 -10.18
N PRO A 51 -2.55 10.86 -10.05
CA PRO A 51 -2.06 11.60 -11.20
C PRO A 51 -1.07 10.77 -12.02
N LEU A 52 -1.05 10.93 -13.34
CA LEU A 52 -0.22 10.11 -14.26
C LEU A 52 1.29 10.12 -13.92
N SER A 53 1.78 11.24 -13.38
CA SER A 53 3.17 11.44 -12.97
C SER A 53 3.58 10.63 -11.73
N VAL A 54 2.61 10.08 -11.01
CA VAL A 54 2.83 9.33 -9.76
C VAL A 54 2.72 7.83 -10.06
N GLU A 55 3.73 7.08 -9.63
CA GLU A 55 3.71 5.62 -9.76
C GLU A 55 2.85 4.98 -8.68
N CYS A 56 2.34 3.78 -8.96
CA CYS A 56 1.63 2.99 -7.98
C CYS A 56 2.53 2.70 -6.77
N PRO A 57 2.07 2.91 -5.53
CA PRO A 57 2.86 2.62 -4.34
C PRO A 57 3.16 1.13 -4.26
N GLY A 58 4.39 0.79 -3.88
CA GLY A 58 4.90 -0.58 -3.94
C GLY A 58 5.30 -1.05 -5.34
N GLY A 59 5.25 -0.18 -6.35
CA GLY A 59 5.55 -0.49 -7.74
C GLY A 59 4.46 -1.33 -8.43
N SER A 60 4.65 -1.63 -9.71
CA SER A 60 3.68 -2.41 -10.51
C SER A 60 3.46 -3.84 -9.98
N GLY A 61 4.46 -4.40 -9.29
CA GLY A 61 4.37 -5.74 -8.67
C GLY A 61 3.43 -5.81 -7.47
N ALA A 62 3.09 -4.68 -6.84
CA ALA A 62 2.16 -4.62 -5.71
C ALA A 62 0.68 -4.69 -6.11
N TRP A 63 0.38 -4.66 -7.42
CA TRP A 63 -0.98 -4.56 -7.95
C TRP A 63 -1.24 -5.64 -9.00
N GLU A 64 -2.49 -6.09 -9.11
CA GLU A 64 -2.92 -7.00 -10.17
C GLU A 64 -2.89 -6.30 -11.53
N ARG A 65 -3.35 -5.04 -11.56
CA ARG A 65 -3.38 -4.20 -12.76
C ARG A 65 -2.91 -2.79 -12.43
N ASP A 66 -1.94 -2.30 -13.20
CA ASP A 66 -1.55 -0.89 -13.29
C ASP A 66 -1.91 -0.44 -14.71
N THR A 67 -2.85 0.50 -14.82
CA THR A 67 -3.35 1.00 -16.11
C THR A 67 -3.34 2.52 -16.13
N THR A 68 -3.03 3.09 -17.29
CA THR A 68 -3.14 4.54 -17.51
C THR A 68 -4.45 4.85 -18.22
N LEU A 69 -5.22 5.80 -17.67
CA LEU A 69 -6.48 6.26 -18.22
C LEU A 69 -6.44 7.78 -18.35
N GLY A 70 -6.25 8.28 -19.57
CA GLY A 70 -6.11 9.71 -19.83
C GLY A 70 -4.92 10.30 -19.07
N SER A 71 -5.19 11.28 -18.20
CA SER A 71 -4.22 11.96 -17.34
C SER A 71 -4.04 11.32 -15.96
N SER A 72 -4.59 10.12 -15.75
CA SER A 72 -4.56 9.42 -14.47
C SER A 72 -3.95 8.03 -14.58
N ARG A 73 -3.37 7.56 -13.48
CA ARG A 73 -2.94 6.18 -13.29
C ARG A 73 -3.89 5.48 -12.33
N LEU A 74 -4.23 4.25 -12.65
CA LEU A 74 -5.16 3.44 -11.87
C LEU A 74 -4.48 2.13 -11.47
N CYS A 75 -4.27 1.98 -10.16
CA CYS A 75 -3.72 0.80 -9.52
C CYS A 75 -4.87 -0.03 -8.94
N GLN A 76 -5.04 -1.27 -9.41
CA GLN A 76 -6.16 -2.13 -9.04
C GLN A 76 -5.71 -3.49 -8.53
N GLY A 77 -6.43 -3.99 -7.53
CA GLY A 77 -6.20 -5.29 -6.92
C GLY A 77 -4.86 -5.35 -6.20
N GLN A 78 -4.79 -4.80 -4.99
CA GLN A 78 -3.57 -4.91 -4.17
C GLN A 78 -3.21 -6.38 -3.94
N ARG A 79 -1.98 -6.75 -4.31
CA ARG A 79 -1.45 -8.09 -4.07
C ARG A 79 -0.97 -8.24 -2.64
N ASN A 80 -1.10 -9.44 -2.09
CA ASN A 80 -0.52 -9.77 -0.79
C ASN A 80 0.98 -10.12 -0.97
N PRO A 81 1.91 -9.30 -0.43
CA PRO A 81 3.35 -9.57 -0.56
C PRO A 81 3.80 -10.86 0.14
N CYS A 82 3.00 -11.39 1.08
CA CYS A 82 3.30 -12.66 1.75
C CYS A 82 2.93 -13.91 0.94
N ASN A 83 2.14 -13.77 -0.14
CA ASN A 83 1.68 -14.90 -0.96
C ASN A 83 2.52 -15.12 -2.23
N GLY A 84 3.61 -14.36 -2.42
CA GLY A 84 4.42 -14.41 -3.65
C GLY A 84 5.50 -15.50 -3.63
N SER A 85 5.71 -16.15 -4.78
CA SER A 85 6.87 -17.01 -5.07
C SER A 85 7.98 -16.29 -5.85
N ALA A 86 7.78 -15.02 -6.20
CA ALA A 86 8.62 -14.26 -7.13
C ALA A 86 9.76 -13.47 -6.45
N GLU A 87 9.59 -13.10 -5.18
CA GLU A 87 10.64 -12.58 -4.32
C GLU A 87 10.65 -13.41 -3.02
N PRO A 88 11.78 -13.55 -2.32
CA PRO A 88 11.81 -14.26 -1.06
C PRO A 88 10.79 -13.59 -0.12
N ALA A 89 9.76 -14.35 0.29
CA ALA A 89 8.87 -13.90 1.34
C ALA A 89 9.74 -13.39 2.51
N PRO A 90 9.37 -12.28 3.15
CA PRO A 90 10.15 -11.72 4.26
C PRO A 90 10.46 -12.84 5.25
N LEU A 91 11.75 -13.08 5.50
CA LEU A 91 12.21 -14.09 6.45
C LEU A 91 11.82 -13.61 7.86
N CYS A 92 10.61 -13.94 8.27
CA CYS A 92 10.17 -13.72 9.65
C CYS A 92 10.80 -14.80 10.55
N PRO A 93 11.33 -14.44 11.72
CA PRO A 93 11.81 -15.43 12.68
C PRO A 93 10.64 -16.27 13.18
N GLU A 94 10.83 -17.57 13.42
CA GLU A 94 9.82 -18.35 14.15
C GLU A 94 9.74 -17.85 15.60
N PRO A 95 8.55 -17.55 16.16
CA PRO A 95 7.22 -17.95 15.70
C PRO A 95 6.40 -16.85 14.99
N ALA A 96 7.04 -15.83 14.42
CA ALA A 96 6.38 -14.77 13.67
C ALA A 96 5.98 -15.20 12.25
N LEU A 97 4.90 -14.61 11.74
CA LEU A 97 4.36 -14.84 10.41
C LEU A 97 4.37 -13.53 9.62
N CYS A 98 4.55 -13.63 8.31
CA CYS A 98 4.38 -12.49 7.41
C CYS A 98 2.92 -12.05 7.39
N ALA A 99 2.69 -10.74 7.48
CA ALA A 99 1.41 -10.10 7.28
C ALA A 99 1.55 -8.89 6.35
N PRO A 100 0.55 -8.60 5.50
CA PRO A 100 0.56 -7.41 4.66
C PRO A 100 0.48 -6.14 5.51
N ALA A 101 1.20 -5.09 5.11
CA ALA A 101 1.25 -3.80 5.78
C ALA A 101 0.88 -2.63 4.85
N GLY A 102 0.49 -2.89 3.60
CA GLY A 102 0.19 -1.87 2.60
C GLY A 102 0.63 -2.30 1.20
N PRO A 103 0.43 -1.48 0.16
CA PRO A 103 0.84 -1.81 -1.20
C PRO A 103 2.35 -2.03 -1.28
N GLY A 104 2.78 -3.27 -1.56
CA GLY A 104 4.19 -3.66 -1.58
C GLY A 104 4.88 -3.66 -0.21
N LEU A 105 4.13 -3.56 0.89
CA LEU A 105 4.67 -3.54 2.25
C LEU A 105 4.23 -4.76 3.04
N SER A 106 5.16 -5.33 3.81
CA SER A 106 4.94 -6.48 4.68
C SER A 106 5.55 -6.24 6.06
N GLN A 107 5.00 -6.90 7.07
CA GLN A 107 5.50 -6.89 8.44
C GLN A 107 5.44 -8.29 9.04
N CYS A 108 6.29 -8.57 10.03
CA CYS A 108 6.22 -9.81 10.80
C CYS A 108 5.35 -9.59 12.04
N LEU A 109 4.36 -10.46 12.25
CA LEU A 109 3.49 -10.46 13.42
C LEU A 109 3.63 -11.77 14.18
N CYS A 110 3.59 -11.72 15.51
CA CYS A 110 3.60 -12.96 16.30
C CYS A 110 2.41 -13.84 15.91
N ARG A 111 2.66 -15.14 15.67
CA ARG A 111 1.58 -16.13 15.61
C ARG A 111 0.93 -16.24 16.99
N PRO A 112 -0.41 -16.25 17.12
CA PRO A 112 -1.07 -16.56 18.38
C PRO A 112 -0.63 -17.94 18.93
N PRO A 113 -0.39 -18.12 20.24
CA PRO A 113 -0.60 -17.18 21.36
C PRO A 113 0.66 -16.38 21.74
N PHE A 114 1.66 -16.27 20.87
CA PHE A 114 2.87 -15.51 21.17
C PHE A 114 2.59 -14.01 21.12
N HIS A 115 3.16 -13.25 22.05
CA HIS A 115 2.97 -11.80 22.16
C HIS A 115 4.27 -11.11 22.53
N GLY A 116 4.34 -9.80 22.23
CA GLY A 116 5.47 -8.94 22.57
C GLY A 116 6.67 -9.09 21.65
N TYR A 117 7.70 -8.29 21.90
CA TYR A 117 8.87 -8.16 21.01
C TYR A 117 9.75 -9.42 20.92
N LYS A 118 9.58 -10.39 21.84
CA LYS A 118 10.39 -11.62 21.89
C LYS A 118 10.08 -12.58 20.75
N CYS A 119 8.89 -12.51 20.16
CA CYS A 119 8.55 -13.35 19.01
C CYS A 119 9.19 -12.85 17.70
N LEU A 120 9.70 -11.61 17.70
CA LEU A 120 10.26 -10.91 16.54
C LEU A 120 11.80 -10.91 16.55
N ARG A 121 12.42 -11.66 17.47
CA ARG A 121 13.87 -11.74 17.67
C ARG A 121 14.38 -13.14 17.40
#